data_AF-A0A7S1C7V3-F1
#
_entry.id   AF-A0A7S1C7V3-F1
#
_cell.length_a   1.000
_cell.length_b   1.000
_cell.length_c   1.000
_cell.angle_alpha   90.00
_cell.angle_beta   90.00
_cell.angle_gamma   90.00
#
_symmetry.space_group_name_H-M   'P 1'
#
loop_
_entity.id
_entity.type
_entity.pdbx_description
1 polymer ?
#
loop_
_entity_poly.entity_id
_entity_poly.type
_entity_poly.pdbx_seq_one_letter_code
_entity_poly.pdbx_strand_id
1 'polypeptide(L)'
;TVPFDKIVEAAASADDDADISRSLSLIRVLRVLRLLKLARVFKMKRLLRKFGARRSSVVGRAVSRLVKLMIYILYITHLMACGFHFVDLLETGGKRHETNLNWVASEGLIDASEGSRYVAAAYWAVTTLMSVGYGDVSAVSSGE
;
A
#
# COMPACT_ATOMS: atom_id res chain seq x y z
N THR A 1 -20.33 3.55 9.73
CA THR A 1 -19.00 4.20 9.66
C THR A 1 -18.24 3.78 10.89
N VAL A 2 -17.37 2.78 10.79
CA VAL A 2 -16.73 2.16 11.96
C VAL A 2 -15.65 3.09 12.52
N PRO A 3 -15.69 3.45 13.82
CA PRO A 3 -14.78 4.42 14.44
C PRO A 3 -13.50 3.73 14.92
N PHE A 4 -12.70 3.24 13.97
CA PHE A 4 -11.42 2.59 14.26
C PHE A 4 -10.47 3.48 15.05
N ASP A 5 -10.55 4.81 14.90
CA ASP A 5 -9.68 5.74 15.61
C ASP A 5 -9.91 5.71 17.13
N LYS A 6 -11.12 5.39 17.62
CA LYS A 6 -11.42 5.28 19.06
C LYS A 6 -10.96 3.95 19.68
N ILE A 7 -11.04 2.86 18.92
CA ILE A 7 -10.55 1.54 19.35
C ILE A 7 -9.02 1.56 19.45
N VAL A 8 -8.38 2.30 18.56
CA VAL A 8 -6.92 2.50 18.52
C VAL A 8 -6.43 3.34 19.69
N GLU A 9 -7.11 4.44 19.99
CA GLU A 9 -6.76 5.31 21.12
C GLU A 9 -6.89 4.57 22.46
N ALA A 10 -7.93 3.72 22.60
CA ALA A 10 -8.11 2.86 23.76
C ALA A 10 -7.08 1.72 23.87
N ALA A 11 -6.55 1.23 22.74
CA ALA A 11 -5.52 0.19 22.71
C ALA A 11 -4.10 0.76 22.94
N ALA A 12 -3.86 2.03 22.56
CA ALA A 12 -2.57 2.69 22.73
C ALA A 12 -2.35 3.26 24.16
N SER A 13 -3.42 3.42 24.95
CA SER A 13 -3.34 3.93 26.33
C SER A 13 -3.03 2.86 27.38
N ALA A 14 -2.81 1.59 26.98
CA ALA A 14 -2.54 0.47 27.87
C ALA A 14 -1.07 -0.03 27.74
N ASP A 15 -0.17 0.75 28.33
CA ASP A 15 1.09 0.44 29.06
C ASP A 15 2.24 -0.48 28.53
N ASP A 16 3.45 -0.06 28.96
CA ASP A 16 4.78 -0.68 29.17
C ASP A 16 5.80 -1.03 28.05
N ASP A 17 7.09 -0.71 28.31
CA ASP A 17 8.18 -0.47 27.35
C ASP A 17 8.59 -1.64 26.41
N ALA A 18 8.26 -2.90 26.72
CA ALA A 18 8.44 -4.03 25.80
C ALA A 18 7.45 -4.01 24.62
N ASP A 19 6.30 -3.35 24.84
CA ASP A 19 5.27 -3.15 23.84
C ASP A 19 5.55 -1.96 22.92
N ILE A 20 6.63 -1.19 23.07
CA ILE A 20 6.97 -0.10 22.12
C ILE A 20 7.18 -0.64 20.69
N SER A 21 7.89 -1.77 20.55
CA SER A 21 8.12 -2.38 19.23
C SER A 21 6.83 -2.90 18.59
N ARG A 22 5.93 -3.50 19.39
CA ARG A 22 4.62 -3.99 18.98
C ARG A 22 3.65 -2.85 18.70
N SER A 23 3.59 -1.84 19.54
CA SER A 23 2.75 -0.66 19.38
C SER A 23 3.20 0.22 18.21
N LEU A 24 4.51 0.35 17.93
CA LEU A 24 5.00 0.97 16.70
C LEU A 24 4.57 0.18 15.46
N SER A 25 4.68 -1.15 15.50
CA SER A 25 4.22 -2.04 14.42
C SER A 25 2.71 -1.93 14.22
N LEU A 26 1.92 -1.87 15.30
CA LEU A 26 0.48 -1.66 15.27
C LEU A 26 0.11 -0.29 14.72
N ILE A 27 0.77 0.80 15.15
CA ILE A 27 0.57 2.15 14.59
C ILE A 27 0.87 2.17 13.08
N ARG A 28 1.88 1.42 12.63
CA ARG A 28 2.25 1.27 11.21
C ARG A 28 1.21 0.45 10.42
N VAL A 29 0.75 -0.69 10.95
CA VAL A 29 -0.40 -1.47 10.38
C VAL A 29 -1.62 -0.56 10.25
N LEU A 30 -1.91 0.23 11.28
CA LEU A 30 -3.06 1.14 11.31
C LEU A 30 -2.95 2.27 10.26
N ARG A 31 -1.74 2.75 9.93
CA ARG A 31 -1.54 3.66 8.79
C ARG A 31 -1.88 3.00 7.46
N VAL A 32 -1.51 1.74 7.24
CA VAL A 32 -1.87 0.99 6.02
C VAL A 32 -3.38 0.71 5.98
N LEU A 33 -4.00 0.38 7.12
CA LEU A 33 -5.46 0.23 7.22
C LEU A 33 -6.21 1.56 6.98
N ARG A 34 -5.59 2.72 7.27
CA ARG A 34 -6.12 4.03 6.84
C ARG A 34 -6.06 4.19 5.31
N LEU A 35 -5.09 3.63 4.61
CA LEU A 35 -5.07 3.62 3.14
C LEU A 35 -6.17 2.71 2.56
N LEU A 36 -6.58 1.63 3.25
CA LEU A 36 -7.80 0.89 2.89
C LEU A 36 -9.08 1.73 3.06
N LYS A 37 -9.08 2.84 3.82
CA LYS A 37 -10.20 3.80 3.76
C LYS A 37 -10.30 4.48 2.38
N LEU A 38 -9.24 4.53 1.55
CA LEU A 38 -9.33 4.95 0.15
C LEU A 38 -10.16 3.96 -0.69
N ALA A 39 -10.38 2.73 -0.23
CA ALA A 39 -11.40 1.86 -0.81
C ALA A 39 -12.82 2.47 -0.72
N ARG A 40 -13.04 3.48 0.14
CA ARG A 40 -14.28 4.27 0.11
C ARG A 40 -14.41 5.11 -1.16
N VAL A 41 -13.33 5.39 -1.90
CA VAL A 41 -13.41 5.95 -3.27
C VAL A 41 -14.17 5.00 -4.19
N PHE A 42 -14.13 3.68 -3.95
CA PHE A 42 -15.01 2.72 -4.62
C PHE A 42 -16.49 2.85 -4.19
N LYS A 43 -16.83 3.46 -3.04
CA LYS A 43 -18.22 3.86 -2.74
C LYS A 43 -18.66 5.07 -3.58
N MET A 44 -17.72 5.89 -4.05
CA MET A 44 -17.96 6.98 -5.01
C MET A 44 -18.43 6.45 -6.39
N LYS A 45 -18.43 5.13 -6.62
CA LYS A 45 -19.16 4.47 -7.73
C LYS A 45 -20.62 4.95 -7.83
N ARG A 46 -21.27 5.29 -6.71
CA ARG A 46 -22.66 5.80 -6.68
C ARG A 46 -22.77 7.21 -7.27
N LEU A 47 -21.77 8.06 -7.06
CA LEU A 47 -21.68 9.42 -7.65
C LEU A 47 -21.24 9.36 -9.11
N LEU A 48 -20.29 8.48 -9.46
CA LEU A 48 -19.93 8.20 -10.86
C LEU A 48 -21.11 7.68 -11.67
N ARG A 49 -22.04 6.93 -11.06
CA ARG A 49 -23.28 6.46 -11.70
C ARG A 49 -24.26 7.61 -11.97
N LYS A 50 -24.35 8.60 -11.06
CA LYS A 50 -25.13 9.83 -11.26
C LYS A 50 -24.53 10.74 -12.34
N PHE A 51 -23.20 10.84 -12.43
CA PHE A 51 -22.52 11.59 -13.49
C PHE A 51 -22.56 10.86 -14.86
N GLY A 52 -22.46 9.53 -14.86
CA GLY A 52 -22.54 8.70 -16.07
C GLY A 52 -23.91 8.75 -16.76
N ALA A 53 -25.00 8.96 -16.00
CA ALA A 53 -26.33 9.17 -16.56
C ALA A 53 -26.45 10.48 -17.38
N ARG A 54 -25.58 11.47 -17.12
CA ARG A 54 -25.57 12.77 -17.80
C ARG A 54 -24.70 12.80 -19.07
N ARG A 55 -23.94 11.73 -19.34
CA ARG A 55 -23.03 11.63 -20.50
C ARG A 55 -23.46 10.46 -21.38
N SER A 56 -24.47 10.72 -22.21
CA SER A 56 -25.16 9.76 -23.08
C SER A 56 -24.34 9.28 -24.29
N SER A 57 -23.16 9.84 -24.56
CA SER A 57 -22.32 9.43 -25.69
C SER A 57 -21.65 8.06 -25.47
N VAL A 58 -21.60 7.25 -26.53
CA VAL A 58 -20.91 5.94 -26.56
C VAL A 58 -19.45 6.10 -26.10
N VAL A 59 -18.78 7.15 -26.57
CA VAL A 59 -17.41 7.52 -26.20
C VAL A 59 -17.28 7.77 -24.70
N GLY A 60 -18.23 8.48 -24.08
CA GLY A 60 -18.22 8.76 -22.65
C GLY A 60 -18.29 7.51 -21.78
N ARG A 61 -19.01 6.46 -22.23
CA ARG A 61 -19.08 5.17 -21.52
C ARG A 61 -17.78 4.39 -21.63
N ALA A 62 -17.17 4.35 -22.82
CA ALA A 62 -15.88 3.69 -23.03
C ALA A 62 -14.77 4.33 -22.18
N VAL A 63 -14.65 5.66 -22.24
CA VAL A 63 -13.68 6.42 -21.41
C VAL A 63 -13.94 6.21 -19.92
N SER A 64 -15.21 6.23 -19.48
CA SER A 64 -15.54 5.98 -18.07
C SER A 64 -15.17 4.57 -17.61
N ARG A 65 -15.18 3.57 -18.50
CA ARG A 65 -14.76 2.20 -18.21
C ARG A 65 -13.24 2.13 -18.07
N LEU A 66 -12.51 2.76 -18.98
CA LEU A 66 -11.04 2.85 -18.95
C LEU A 66 -10.55 3.57 -17.70
N VAL A 67 -11.11 4.74 -17.38
CA VAL A 67 -10.74 5.50 -16.17
C VAL A 67 -10.97 4.69 -14.90
N LYS A 68 -12.08 3.94 -14.82
CA LYS A 68 -12.32 3.03 -13.68
C LYS A 68 -11.26 1.95 -13.60
N LEU A 69 -10.92 1.32 -14.72
CA LEU A 69 -9.87 0.28 -14.77
C LEU A 69 -8.52 0.84 -14.31
N MET A 70 -8.12 2.01 -14.80
CA MET A 70 -6.89 2.68 -14.37
C MET A 70 -6.87 2.96 -12.87
N ILE A 71 -7.98 3.43 -12.29
CA ILE A 71 -8.09 3.64 -10.84
C ILE A 71 -7.96 2.31 -10.08
N TYR A 72 -8.54 1.22 -10.56
CA TYR A 72 -8.37 -0.10 -9.93
C TYR A 72 -6.92 -0.58 -9.97
N ILE A 73 -6.26 -0.45 -11.12
CA ILE A 73 -4.85 -0.84 -11.30
C ILE A 73 -3.97 -0.05 -10.35
N LEU A 74 -4.06 1.29 -10.36
CA LEU A 74 -3.28 2.15 -9.47
C LEU A 74 -3.52 1.83 -7.99
N TYR A 75 -4.77 1.52 -7.63
CA TYR A 75 -5.12 1.14 -6.27
C TYR A 75 -4.46 -0.17 -5.84
N ILE A 76 -4.54 -1.21 -6.68
CA ILE A 76 -3.91 -2.51 -6.39
C ILE A 76 -2.39 -2.36 -6.33
N THR A 77 -1.79 -1.65 -7.30
CA THR A 77 -0.35 -1.35 -7.31
C THR A 77 0.09 -0.67 -6.01
N HIS A 78 -0.62 0.37 -5.57
CA HIS A 78 -0.29 1.06 -4.33
C HIS A 78 -0.41 0.15 -3.10
N LEU A 79 -1.43 -0.71 -3.05
CA LEU A 79 -1.59 -1.67 -1.96
C LEU A 79 -0.44 -2.70 -1.92
N MET A 80 -0.06 -3.26 -3.07
CA MET A 80 1.03 -4.22 -3.12
C MET A 80 2.37 -3.57 -2.79
N ALA A 81 2.64 -2.37 -3.33
CA ALA A 81 3.86 -1.61 -3.02
C ALA A 81 3.96 -1.24 -1.53
N CYS A 82 2.87 -0.74 -0.94
CA CYS A 82 2.84 -0.42 0.49
C CYS A 82 2.92 -1.69 1.35
N GLY A 83 2.31 -2.80 0.92
CA GLY A 83 2.41 -4.09 1.59
C GLY A 83 3.84 -4.61 1.61
N PHE A 84 4.53 -4.55 0.48
CA PHE A 84 5.92 -4.99 0.33
C PHE A 84 6.89 -4.18 1.19
N HIS A 85 6.73 -2.85 1.21
CA HIS A 85 7.49 -1.99 2.14
C HIS A 85 7.06 -2.19 3.61
N PHE A 86 5.82 -2.56 3.86
CA PHE A 86 5.32 -2.81 5.21
C PHE A 86 5.92 -4.09 5.80
N VAL A 87 6.10 -5.14 5.00
CA VAL A 87 6.81 -6.36 5.41
C VAL A 87 8.26 -6.03 5.78
N ASP A 88 8.99 -5.32 4.92
CA ASP A 88 10.36 -4.85 5.24
C ASP A 88 10.41 -4.11 6.59
N LEU A 89 9.43 -3.23 6.82
CA LEU A 89 9.33 -2.48 8.06
C LEU A 89 9.06 -3.34 9.30
N LEU A 90 8.33 -4.46 9.14
CA LEU A 90 8.09 -5.43 10.20
C LEU A 90 9.34 -6.24 10.53
N GLU A 91 10.06 -6.70 9.50
CA GLU A 91 11.25 -7.53 9.67
C GLU A 91 12.42 -6.73 10.26
N THR A 92 12.58 -5.48 9.82
CA THR A 92 13.65 -4.60 10.29
C THR A 92 13.32 -3.86 11.59
N GLY A 93 12.06 -3.91 12.05
CA GLY A 93 11.55 -3.05 13.13
C GLY A 93 11.63 -1.55 12.81
N GLY A 94 11.92 -1.16 11.56
CA GLY A 94 12.18 0.21 11.13
C GLY A 94 13.60 0.70 11.39
N LYS A 95 14.54 -0.22 11.67
CA LYS A 95 15.98 0.08 11.70
C LYS A 95 16.58 -0.21 10.33
N ARG A 96 17.27 0.77 9.74
CA ARG A 96 18.01 0.58 8.48
C ARG A 96 19.32 -0.15 8.78
N HIS A 97 19.30 -1.47 8.71
CA HIS A 97 20.47 -2.31 8.93
C HIS A 97 20.77 -3.13 7.67
N GLU A 98 22.01 -3.04 7.19
CA GLU A 98 22.51 -3.79 6.03
C GLU A 98 22.54 -5.30 6.25
N THR A 99 22.47 -5.76 7.49
CA THR A 99 22.52 -7.18 7.85
C THR A 99 21.19 -7.92 7.67
N ASN A 100 20.10 -7.21 7.34
CA ASN A 100 18.82 -7.85 7.08
C ASN A 100 18.76 -8.28 5.61
N LEU A 101 18.54 -9.58 5.36
CA LEU A 101 18.23 -10.11 4.04
C LEU A 101 16.79 -9.72 3.69
N ASN A 102 16.64 -8.52 3.13
CA ASN A 102 15.36 -7.98 2.64
C ASN A 102 15.53 -7.42 1.22
N TRP A 103 14.42 -7.21 0.51
CA TRP A 103 14.43 -6.69 -0.86
C TRP A 103 15.06 -5.29 -0.96
N VAL A 104 15.01 -4.49 0.11
CA VAL A 104 15.58 -3.13 0.13
C VAL A 104 17.11 -3.18 0.14
N ALA A 105 17.69 -4.14 0.88
CA ALA A 105 19.12 -4.36 0.94
C ALA A 105 19.66 -4.99 -0.35
N SER A 106 18.93 -5.92 -0.96
CA SER A 106 19.35 -6.54 -2.22
C SER A 106 19.45 -5.52 -3.36
N GLU A 107 18.55 -4.54 -3.38
CA GLU A 107 18.56 -3.45 -4.36
C GLU A 107 19.50 -2.30 -3.99
N GLY A 108 20.20 -2.36 -2.84
CA GLY A 108 21.08 -1.29 -2.37
C GLY A 108 20.32 0.01 -2.04
N LEU A 109 19.03 -0.07 -1.71
CA LEU A 109 18.14 1.06 -1.46
C LEU A 109 18.07 1.46 0.03
N ILE A 110 19.02 0.98 0.85
CA ILE A 110 19.05 1.22 2.30
C ILE A 110 19.17 2.72 2.62
N ASP A 111 20.02 3.45 1.90
CA ASP A 111 20.18 4.90 2.10
C ASP A 111 19.29 5.74 1.18
N ALA A 112 18.50 5.09 0.32
CA ALA A 112 17.61 5.78 -0.60
C ALA A 112 16.45 6.45 0.13
N SER A 113 15.92 7.53 -0.47
CA SER A 113 14.74 8.22 0.06
C SER A 113 13.52 7.29 0.08
N GLU A 114 12.58 7.54 0.99
CA GLU A 114 11.30 6.81 1.06
C GLU A 114 10.53 6.86 -0.28
N GLY A 115 10.66 7.96 -1.02
CA GLY A 115 10.08 8.09 -2.36
C GLY A 115 10.73 7.16 -3.39
N SER A 116 12.05 7.03 -3.36
CA SER A 116 12.80 6.12 -4.23
C SER A 116 12.44 4.66 -3.96
N ARG A 117 12.35 4.28 -2.69
CA ARG A 117 11.90 2.94 -2.26
C ARG A 117 10.46 2.67 -2.68
N TYR A 118 9.57 3.65 -2.53
CA TYR A 118 8.18 3.53 -3.00
C TYR A 118 8.11 3.32 -4.52
N VAL A 119 8.91 4.03 -5.31
CA VAL A 119 8.94 3.86 -6.77
C VAL A 119 9.43 2.47 -7.15
N ALA A 120 10.46 1.94 -6.48
CA ALA A 120 10.93 0.57 -6.70
C ALA A 120 9.87 -0.48 -6.33
N ALA A 121 9.21 -0.34 -5.17
CA ALA A 121 8.13 -1.23 -4.75
C ALA A 121 6.90 -1.13 -5.67
N ALA A 122 6.57 0.07 -6.17
CA ALA A 122 5.49 0.27 -7.13
C ALA A 122 5.81 -0.33 -8.48
N TYR A 123 7.07 -0.22 -8.93
CA TYR A 123 7.55 -0.88 -10.13
C TYR A 123 7.39 -2.41 -10.01
N TRP A 124 7.85 -3.01 -8.91
CA TRP A 124 7.65 -4.42 -8.61
C TRP A 124 6.17 -4.84 -8.62
N ALA A 125 5.31 -4.03 -7.99
CA ALA A 125 3.87 -4.28 -7.97
C ALA A 125 3.25 -4.21 -9.37
N VAL A 126 3.70 -3.29 -10.24
CA VAL A 126 3.23 -3.18 -11.62
C VAL A 126 3.72 -4.35 -12.47
N THR A 127 5.01 -4.72 -12.40
CA THR A 127 5.56 -5.83 -13.18
C THR A 127 4.92 -7.17 -12.80
N THR A 128 4.58 -7.35 -11.53
CA THR A 128 3.81 -8.50 -11.02
C THR A 128 2.38 -8.47 -11.53
N LEU A 129 1.68 -7.33 -11.40
CA LEU A 129 0.28 -7.19 -11.81
C LEU A 129 0.08 -7.31 -13.34
N MET A 130 1.05 -6.83 -14.11
CA MET A 130 1.07 -6.92 -15.57
C MET A 130 1.67 -8.23 -16.07
N SER A 131 2.08 -9.14 -15.17
CA SER A 131 2.72 -10.42 -15.50
C SER A 131 3.96 -10.28 -16.41
N VAL A 132 4.70 -9.18 -16.29
CA VAL A 132 5.95 -8.96 -17.03
C VAL A 132 7.10 -9.68 -16.33
N GLY A 133 7.22 -9.51 -15.00
CA GLY A 133 8.10 -10.29 -14.15
C GLY A 133 9.58 -10.32 -14.58
N TYR A 134 10.24 -9.17 -14.72
CA TYR A 134 11.66 -9.11 -15.08
C TYR A 134 12.59 -9.77 -14.05
N GLY A 135 12.16 -9.86 -12.78
CA GLY A 135 12.90 -10.52 -11.70
C GLY A 135 14.07 -9.69 -11.16
N ASP A 136 14.14 -8.41 -11.52
CA ASP A 136 15.09 -7.44 -11.01
C ASP A 136 14.81 -7.08 -9.55
N VAL A 137 13.55 -6.83 -9.19
CA VAL A 137 13.11 -6.72 -7.79
C VAL A 137 12.34 -7.98 -7.42
N SER A 138 12.67 -8.61 -6.29
CA SER A 138 11.96 -9.80 -5.81
C SER A 138 12.00 -9.93 -4.29
N ALA A 139 11.10 -10.76 -3.75
CA ALA A 139 11.09 -11.12 -2.34
C ALA A 139 12.34 -11.97 -2.03
N VAL A 140 13.13 -11.53 -1.05
CA VAL A 140 14.37 -12.18 -0.62
C VAL A 140 14.19 -12.82 0.76
N SER A 141 13.32 -12.24 1.59
CA SER A 141 13.02 -12.77 2.91
C SER A 141 11.80 -13.70 2.92
N SER A 142 11.68 -14.53 3.95
CA SER A 142 10.56 -15.48 4.08
C SER A 142 9.20 -14.79 4.35
N GLY A 143 9.21 -13.53 4.78
CA GLY A 143 7.99 -12.76 5.07
C GLY A 143 7.46 -11.95 3.89
N GLU A 144 8.27 -11.76 2.85
CA GLU A 144 8.05 -10.91 1.66
C GLU A 144 7.17 -11.54 0.57
#